data_AF-A0AAF1BAN5-F1
#
_entry.id   AF-A0AAF1BAN5-F1
#
_cell.length_a   1.000
_cell.length_b   1.000
_cell.length_c   1.000
_cell.angle_alpha   90.00
_cell.angle_beta   90.00
_cell.angle_gamma   90.00
#
_symmetry.space_group_name_H-M   'P 1'
#
loop_
_entity.id
_entity.type
_entity.pdbx_description
1 polymer ?
#
loop_
_entity_poly.entity_id
_entity_poly.type
_entity_poly.pdbx_seq_one_letter_code
_entity_poly.pdbx_strand_id
1 'polypeptide(L)'
;MKCIEKEKKALLVLKDGVLGAHRHYGLHSWKKEEEDCCLWKGVGCDNHTCHVTRLHLSSLIAPSYVNTTSVGISRSLLDLPYLSYLDLSRNFLGGTTIPRSIGSLTNLVHLDLSVSHIWGSISDHIGNLSNLQYLNLSFNDVDGPIPKFIGSLHNLRYLDLSQSYFSGAIPHELGNLTKLEHLDLANSDLSGGENFKWLYNLSSLTHLDLSGISFAAPSTWADILCSFALVEFEEISVVTNAKVQYLFMDGHVLSNAKPVSHELYKEIKELCLSLRKNSEYLINKFMWRPLENFRPQLHFWIHECKAIGEF
;
A
#
# COMPACT_ATOMS: atom_id res chain seq x y z
N MET A 1 -21.06 25.96 -18.89
CA MET A 1 -19.69 25.48 -19.18
C MET A 1 -19.83 24.03 -19.60
N LYS A 2 -19.20 23.62 -20.70
CA LYS A 2 -19.35 22.28 -21.28
C LYS A 2 -18.00 21.59 -21.34
N CYS A 3 -17.98 20.27 -21.19
CA CYS A 3 -16.81 19.43 -21.38
C CYS A 3 -16.05 19.74 -22.68
N ILE A 4 -14.73 19.62 -22.61
CA ILE A 4 -13.83 19.82 -23.74
C ILE A 4 -13.95 18.63 -24.71
N GLU A 5 -14.23 18.93 -25.98
CA GLU A 5 -14.52 17.91 -27.01
C GLU A 5 -13.39 16.89 -27.20
N LYS A 6 -12.12 17.29 -26.99
CA LYS A 6 -10.97 16.38 -27.04
C LYS A 6 -11.04 15.32 -25.93
N GLU A 7 -11.32 15.75 -24.71
CA GLU A 7 -11.43 14.89 -23.53
C GLU A 7 -12.67 14.00 -23.63
N LYS A 8 -13.80 14.55 -24.10
CA LYS A 8 -15.00 13.76 -24.43
C LYS A 8 -14.68 12.61 -25.39
N LYS A 9 -13.93 12.87 -26.46
CA LYS A 9 -13.50 11.82 -27.41
C LYS A 9 -12.60 10.80 -26.74
N ALA A 10 -11.66 11.23 -25.90
CA ALA A 10 -10.79 10.33 -25.15
C ALA A 10 -11.60 9.41 -24.22
N LEU A 11 -12.64 9.93 -23.55
CA LEU A 11 -13.54 9.13 -22.73
C LEU A 11 -14.34 8.12 -23.55
N LEU A 12 -14.82 8.48 -24.75
CA LEU A 12 -15.49 7.52 -25.63
C LEU A 12 -14.53 6.40 -26.09
N VAL A 13 -13.26 6.73 -26.40
CA VAL A 13 -12.24 5.71 -26.72
C VAL A 13 -11.94 4.84 -25.50
N LEU A 14 -11.91 5.41 -24.29
CA LEU A 14 -11.73 4.66 -23.05
C LEU A 14 -12.89 3.68 -22.87
N LYS A 15 -14.13 4.14 -23.04
CA LYS A 15 -15.33 3.31 -22.98
C LYS A 15 -15.24 2.11 -23.92
N ASP A 16 -14.81 2.32 -25.16
CA ASP A 16 -14.68 1.24 -26.14
C ASP A 16 -13.54 0.27 -25.81
N GLY A 17 -12.38 0.80 -25.40
CA GLY A 17 -11.17 0.02 -25.11
C GLY A 17 -11.25 -0.80 -23.82
N VAL A 18 -12.09 -0.37 -22.89
CA VAL A 18 -12.22 -0.97 -21.55
C VAL A 18 -13.43 -1.90 -21.45
N LEU A 19 -14.54 -1.59 -22.12
CA LEU A 19 -15.80 -2.34 -21.94
C LEU A 19 -16.10 -3.39 -23.00
N GLY A 20 -15.37 -3.41 -24.12
CA GLY A 20 -15.72 -4.29 -25.23
C GLY A 20 -17.18 -4.14 -25.68
N ALA A 21 -17.63 -4.97 -26.61
CA ALA A 21 -18.94 -4.83 -27.25
C ALA A 21 -20.16 -5.24 -26.39
N HIS A 22 -19.97 -5.66 -25.13
CA HIS A 22 -21.07 -6.30 -24.38
C HIS A 22 -21.23 -5.79 -22.94
N ARG A 23 -22.39 -5.14 -22.73
CA ARG A 23 -23.07 -4.76 -21.48
C ARG A 23 -22.41 -3.63 -20.67
N HIS A 24 -22.87 -2.41 -20.97
CA HIS A 24 -22.49 -1.12 -20.38
C HIS A 24 -23.04 -0.86 -18.97
N TYR A 25 -22.99 -1.82 -18.05
CA TYR A 25 -23.70 -1.73 -16.76
C TYR A 25 -23.41 -0.45 -15.94
N GLY A 26 -22.27 0.21 -16.18
CA GLY A 26 -21.90 1.49 -15.56
C GLY A 26 -21.95 2.76 -16.41
N LEU A 27 -21.76 2.66 -17.74
CA LEU A 27 -21.44 3.81 -18.61
C LEU A 27 -22.57 4.19 -19.59
N HIS A 28 -23.82 3.96 -19.19
CA HIS A 28 -25.00 4.32 -20.00
C HIS A 28 -25.17 5.83 -20.25
N SER A 29 -24.63 6.67 -19.36
CA SER A 29 -24.63 8.13 -19.51
C SER A 29 -23.61 8.63 -20.54
N TRP A 30 -22.62 7.81 -20.89
CA TRP A 30 -21.56 8.18 -21.83
C TRP A 30 -22.06 8.05 -23.27
N LYS A 31 -22.79 9.06 -23.73
CA LYS A 31 -23.44 9.07 -25.05
C LYS A 31 -22.74 10.05 -25.97
N LYS A 32 -22.62 9.70 -27.25
CA LYS A 32 -22.03 10.58 -28.25
C LYS A 32 -22.88 11.84 -28.43
N GLU A 33 -24.20 11.67 -28.33
CA GLU A 33 -25.23 12.70 -28.50
C GLU A 33 -25.33 13.63 -27.30
N GLU A 34 -24.87 13.20 -26.11
CA GLU A 34 -24.81 14.06 -24.92
C GLU A 34 -23.64 15.03 -25.05
N GLU A 35 -23.90 16.33 -25.08
CA GLU A 35 -22.86 17.32 -25.37
C GLU A 35 -21.85 17.47 -24.23
N ASP A 36 -22.32 17.37 -22.98
CA ASP A 36 -21.48 17.64 -21.81
C ASP A 36 -21.04 16.36 -21.08
N CYS A 37 -19.79 15.94 -21.32
CA CYS A 37 -19.22 14.79 -20.63
C CYS A 37 -19.06 14.98 -19.11
N CYS A 38 -19.12 16.22 -18.60
CA CYS A 38 -19.04 16.50 -17.17
C CYS A 38 -20.30 16.04 -16.41
N LEU A 39 -21.39 15.73 -17.13
CA LEU A 39 -22.61 15.13 -16.58
C LEU A 39 -22.56 13.60 -16.59
N TRP A 40 -21.50 13.01 -17.15
CA TRP A 40 -21.40 11.57 -17.24
C TRP A 40 -21.08 10.95 -15.88
N LYS A 41 -21.72 9.82 -15.61
CA LYS A 41 -21.51 9.09 -14.36
C LYS A 41 -20.02 8.71 -14.26
N GLY A 42 -19.42 9.03 -13.11
CA GLY A 42 -18.01 8.77 -12.86
C GLY A 42 -17.04 9.80 -13.44
N VAL A 43 -17.50 10.77 -14.22
CA VAL A 43 -16.67 11.88 -14.72
C VAL A 43 -16.85 13.09 -13.80
N GLY A 44 -15.75 13.67 -13.36
CA GLY A 44 -15.72 14.97 -12.68
C GLY A 44 -14.84 15.94 -13.45
N CYS A 45 -15.33 17.17 -13.60
CA CYS A 45 -14.62 18.25 -14.25
C CYS A 45 -14.30 19.37 -13.27
N ASP A 46 -13.25 20.14 -13.56
CA ASP A 46 -13.00 21.39 -12.88
C ASP A 46 -14.04 22.46 -13.27
N ASN A 47 -14.58 23.15 -12.27
CA ASN A 47 -15.69 24.09 -12.46
C ASN A 47 -15.30 25.41 -13.14
N HIS A 48 -14.01 25.69 -13.32
CA HIS A 48 -13.52 26.92 -13.94
C HIS A 48 -12.97 26.66 -15.35
N THR A 49 -12.23 25.57 -15.50
CA THR A 49 -11.50 25.22 -16.73
C THR A 49 -12.24 24.20 -17.59
N CYS A 50 -13.26 23.52 -17.04
CA CYS A 50 -14.02 22.44 -17.69
C CYS A 50 -13.19 21.19 -18.04
N HIS A 51 -11.93 21.12 -17.61
CA HIS A 51 -11.09 19.94 -17.81
C HIS A 51 -11.59 18.77 -16.97
N VAL A 52 -11.54 17.56 -17.52
CA VAL A 52 -11.78 16.31 -16.80
C VAL A 52 -10.65 16.10 -15.80
N THR A 53 -10.99 16.12 -14.51
CA THR A 53 -10.03 16.01 -13.40
C THR A 53 -10.24 14.75 -12.57
N ARG A 54 -11.39 14.09 -12.69
CA ARG A 54 -11.76 12.90 -11.92
C ARG A 54 -12.41 11.84 -12.81
N LEU A 55 -11.91 10.61 -12.71
CA LEU A 55 -12.55 9.41 -13.22
C LEU A 55 -12.74 8.39 -12.10
N HIS A 56 -13.99 8.07 -11.80
CA HIS A 56 -14.37 7.05 -10.83
C HIS A 56 -15.19 5.97 -11.55
N LEU A 57 -14.52 4.88 -11.90
CA LEU A 57 -15.05 3.79 -12.72
C LEU A 57 -15.01 2.45 -11.98
N SER A 58 -15.04 2.46 -10.66
CA SER A 58 -15.01 1.24 -9.84
C SER A 58 -16.21 0.33 -10.11
N SER A 59 -15.98 -0.99 -10.20
CA SER A 59 -17.03 -2.00 -10.36
C SER A 59 -17.92 -1.83 -11.62
N LEU A 60 -17.39 -1.19 -12.67
CA LEU A 60 -18.16 -0.90 -13.89
C LEU A 60 -17.83 -1.84 -15.05
N ILE A 61 -16.75 -2.61 -14.95
CA ILE A 61 -16.20 -3.49 -15.99
C ILE A 61 -16.44 -4.93 -15.56
N ALA A 62 -17.47 -5.55 -16.14
CA ALA A 62 -17.78 -6.96 -15.88
C ALA A 62 -16.65 -7.87 -16.40
N PRO A 63 -16.45 -9.06 -15.80
CA PRO A 63 -15.57 -10.08 -16.35
C PRO A 63 -15.98 -10.41 -17.79
N SER A 64 -15.18 -9.92 -18.72
CA SER A 64 -15.34 -10.16 -20.15
C SER A 64 -14.40 -11.29 -20.53
N TYR A 65 -14.91 -12.33 -21.18
CA TYR A 65 -14.10 -13.36 -21.85
C TYR A 65 -13.28 -12.80 -23.04
N VAL A 66 -13.38 -11.48 -23.30
CA VAL A 66 -12.67 -10.77 -24.37
C VAL A 66 -11.51 -9.99 -23.76
N ASN A 67 -10.32 -10.18 -24.34
CA ASN A 67 -9.09 -9.49 -23.96
C ASN A 67 -9.28 -7.96 -23.94
N THR A 68 -9.29 -7.36 -22.76
CA THR A 68 -9.14 -5.91 -22.60
C THR A 68 -7.75 -5.51 -23.10
N THR A 69 -7.69 -4.71 -24.17
CA THR A 69 -6.40 -4.28 -24.70
C THR A 69 -5.85 -3.12 -23.87
N SER A 70 -4.66 -3.30 -23.30
CA SER A 70 -3.92 -2.25 -22.57
C SER A 70 -3.76 -0.96 -23.39
N VAL A 71 -3.75 -1.09 -24.72
CA VAL A 71 -3.60 0.00 -25.70
C VAL A 71 -4.75 1.01 -25.62
N GLY A 72 -5.99 0.57 -25.42
CA GLY A 72 -7.16 1.45 -25.35
C GLY A 72 -7.13 2.35 -24.10
N ILE A 73 -6.79 1.76 -22.95
CA ILE A 73 -6.56 2.48 -21.70
C ILE A 73 -5.40 3.46 -21.88
N SER A 74 -4.28 2.97 -22.44
CA SER A 74 -3.06 3.76 -22.56
C SER A 74 -3.27 5.04 -23.36
N ARG A 75 -3.88 4.94 -24.55
CA ARG A 75 -4.10 6.08 -25.44
C ARG A 75 -5.08 7.09 -24.86
N SER A 76 -6.17 6.61 -24.27
CA SER A 76 -7.22 7.48 -23.75
C SER A 76 -6.73 8.34 -22.58
N LEU A 77 -5.89 7.76 -21.70
CA LEU A 77 -5.34 8.49 -20.57
C LEU A 77 -4.38 9.62 -20.99
N LEU A 78 -3.64 9.47 -22.10
CA LEU A 78 -2.75 10.52 -22.61
C LEU A 78 -3.51 11.80 -23.02
N ASP A 79 -4.77 11.67 -23.38
CA ASP A 79 -5.63 12.79 -23.78
C ASP A 79 -6.45 13.36 -22.61
N LEU A 80 -6.16 12.93 -21.37
CA LEU A 80 -6.77 13.43 -20.14
C LEU A 80 -5.70 13.95 -19.14
N PRO A 81 -4.89 14.96 -19.53
CA PRO A 81 -3.68 15.34 -18.79
C PRO A 81 -3.95 16.03 -17.43
N TYR A 82 -5.19 16.44 -17.17
CA TYR A 82 -5.58 17.12 -15.93
C TYR A 82 -6.17 16.18 -14.88
N LEU A 83 -6.13 14.87 -15.11
CA LEU A 83 -6.57 13.89 -14.12
C LEU A 83 -5.78 14.03 -12.82
N SER A 84 -6.54 14.25 -11.75
CA SER A 84 -6.07 14.26 -10.37
C SER A 84 -6.56 13.04 -9.59
N TYR A 85 -7.64 12.42 -10.05
CA TYR A 85 -8.25 11.25 -9.43
C TYR A 85 -8.57 10.21 -10.50
N LEU A 86 -8.02 9.01 -10.36
CA LEU A 86 -8.31 7.86 -11.20
C LEU A 86 -8.58 6.63 -10.33
N ASP A 87 -9.81 6.13 -10.39
CA ASP A 87 -10.22 4.89 -9.74
C ASP A 87 -10.78 3.95 -10.82
N LEU A 88 -10.02 2.87 -11.06
CA LEU A 88 -10.40 1.76 -11.93
C LEU A 88 -10.55 0.46 -11.13
N SER A 89 -10.74 0.53 -9.81
CA SER A 89 -10.79 -0.63 -8.93
C SER A 89 -11.96 -1.58 -9.23
N ARG A 90 -11.87 -2.81 -8.74
CA ARG A 90 -12.96 -3.82 -8.80
C ARG A 90 -13.43 -4.09 -10.23
N ASN A 91 -12.51 -4.05 -11.17
CA ASN A 91 -12.79 -4.22 -12.59
C ASN A 91 -11.94 -5.34 -13.15
N PHE A 92 -12.47 -6.14 -14.06
CA PHE A 92 -11.64 -7.19 -14.67
C PHE A 92 -10.69 -6.60 -15.73
N LEU A 93 -9.52 -6.14 -15.31
CA LEU A 93 -8.41 -5.69 -16.18
C LEU A 93 -7.40 -6.83 -16.42
N GLY A 94 -7.84 -8.08 -16.23
CA GLY A 94 -7.05 -9.29 -16.41
C GLY A 94 -6.28 -9.32 -17.73
N GLY A 95 -5.00 -9.68 -17.66
CA GLY A 95 -4.14 -9.80 -18.84
C GLY A 95 -3.40 -8.52 -19.26
N THR A 96 -3.50 -7.42 -18.51
CA THR A 96 -2.62 -6.24 -18.70
C THR A 96 -1.71 -5.97 -17.51
N THR A 97 -0.57 -5.33 -17.80
CA THR A 97 0.27 -4.65 -16.81
C THR A 97 -0.21 -3.21 -16.60
N ILE A 98 0.32 -2.54 -15.57
CA ILE A 98 0.11 -1.10 -15.35
C ILE A 98 0.65 -0.32 -16.57
N PRO A 99 -0.21 0.42 -17.31
CA PRO A 99 0.22 1.14 -18.50
C PRO A 99 1.25 2.24 -18.20
N ARG A 100 2.30 2.33 -19.02
CA ARG A 100 3.32 3.39 -18.92
C ARG A 100 2.74 4.81 -18.98
N SER A 101 1.62 4.99 -19.69
CA SER A 101 0.93 6.28 -19.81
C SER A 101 0.43 6.81 -18.47
N ILE A 102 0.22 5.97 -17.45
CA ILE A 102 -0.13 6.44 -16.10
C ILE A 102 0.92 7.42 -15.58
N GLY A 103 2.22 7.19 -15.83
CA GLY A 103 3.29 8.10 -15.42
C GLY A 103 3.32 9.45 -16.14
N SER A 104 2.46 9.67 -17.13
CA SER A 104 2.28 10.99 -17.77
C SER A 104 1.25 11.87 -17.06
N LEU A 105 0.42 11.29 -16.17
CA LEU A 105 -0.61 11.98 -15.42
C LEU A 105 -0.01 12.68 -14.19
N THR A 106 0.89 13.63 -14.39
CA THR A 106 1.68 14.25 -13.30
C THR A 106 0.84 15.02 -12.27
N ASN A 107 -0.41 15.32 -12.58
CA ASN A 107 -1.39 15.93 -11.67
C ASN A 107 -2.08 14.91 -10.75
N LEU A 108 -1.83 13.60 -10.92
CA LEU A 108 -2.53 12.56 -10.19
C LEU A 108 -2.20 12.62 -8.69
N VAL A 109 -3.26 12.69 -7.90
CA VAL A 109 -3.25 12.69 -6.43
C VAL A 109 -3.76 11.35 -5.89
N HIS A 110 -4.69 10.72 -6.61
CA HIS A 110 -5.32 9.46 -6.21
C HIS A 110 -5.31 8.47 -7.37
N LEU A 111 -4.70 7.30 -7.13
CA LEU A 111 -4.70 6.16 -8.04
C LEU A 111 -5.17 4.91 -7.31
N ASP A 112 -6.32 4.39 -7.72
CA ASP A 112 -6.84 3.12 -7.24
C ASP A 112 -6.99 2.14 -8.41
N LEU A 113 -6.21 1.06 -8.37
CA LEU A 113 -6.28 -0.05 -9.32
C LEU A 113 -6.54 -1.38 -8.59
N SER A 114 -7.04 -1.34 -7.36
CA SER A 114 -7.24 -2.52 -6.52
C SER A 114 -8.27 -3.49 -7.10
N VAL A 115 -8.18 -4.77 -6.76
CA VAL A 115 -9.16 -5.82 -7.14
C VAL A 115 -9.37 -5.84 -8.66
N SER A 116 -8.29 -5.81 -9.45
CA SER A 116 -8.39 -5.63 -10.91
C SER A 116 -7.69 -6.67 -11.78
N HIS A 117 -7.10 -7.71 -11.20
CA HIS A 117 -6.35 -8.76 -11.93
C HIS A 117 -5.21 -8.22 -12.81
N ILE A 118 -4.61 -7.10 -12.41
CA ILE A 118 -3.43 -6.55 -13.07
C ILE A 118 -2.23 -7.42 -12.73
N TRP A 119 -1.37 -7.72 -13.70
CA TRP A 119 -0.18 -8.56 -13.50
C TRP A 119 1.13 -7.83 -13.84
N GLY A 120 2.26 -8.49 -13.59
CA GLY A 120 3.60 -7.94 -13.81
C GLY A 120 4.04 -7.01 -12.69
N SER A 121 5.14 -6.29 -12.89
CA SER A 121 5.73 -5.43 -11.85
C SER A 121 5.25 -3.97 -11.90
N ILE A 122 5.41 -3.26 -10.78
CA ILE A 122 5.20 -1.81 -10.71
C ILE A 122 6.24 -1.11 -11.60
N SER A 123 5.77 -0.44 -12.66
CA SER A 123 6.62 0.33 -13.57
C SER A 123 7.23 1.56 -12.89
N ASP A 124 8.50 1.81 -13.18
CA ASP A 124 9.28 3.02 -12.87
C ASP A 124 8.59 4.34 -13.20
N HIS A 125 7.70 4.36 -14.20
CA HIS A 125 6.92 5.53 -14.55
C HIS A 125 5.96 6.00 -13.45
N ILE A 126 5.57 5.15 -12.49
CA ILE A 126 4.82 5.58 -11.31
C ILE A 126 5.65 6.57 -10.48
N GLY A 127 6.98 6.47 -10.49
CA GLY A 127 7.88 7.42 -9.82
C GLY A 127 7.74 8.87 -10.31
N ASN A 128 7.15 9.11 -11.47
CA ASN A 128 6.90 10.47 -11.99
C ASN A 128 5.71 11.17 -11.30
N LEU A 129 4.88 10.43 -10.56
CA LEU A 129 3.65 10.94 -9.94
C LEU A 129 3.93 11.66 -8.62
N SER A 130 4.73 12.72 -8.66
CA SER A 130 5.20 13.46 -7.47
C SER A 130 4.09 14.06 -6.59
N ASN A 131 2.89 14.25 -7.14
CA ASN A 131 1.71 14.74 -6.41
C ASN A 131 0.86 13.64 -5.76
N LEU A 132 1.22 12.37 -5.97
CA LEU A 132 0.41 11.23 -5.53
C LEU A 132 0.35 11.17 -4.00
N GLN A 133 -0.86 11.05 -3.48
CA GLN A 133 -1.17 10.94 -2.05
C GLN A 133 -1.80 9.59 -1.71
N TYR A 134 -2.48 8.96 -2.66
CA TYR A 134 -3.13 7.68 -2.46
C TYR A 134 -2.75 6.74 -3.61
N LEU A 135 -2.15 5.60 -3.27
CA LEU A 135 -1.86 4.51 -4.19
C LEU A 135 -2.40 3.21 -3.61
N ASN A 136 -3.36 2.61 -4.31
CA ASN A 136 -3.86 1.28 -3.98
C ASN A 136 -3.70 0.33 -5.16
N LEU A 137 -2.90 -0.72 -4.97
CA LEU A 137 -2.67 -1.80 -5.92
C LEU A 137 -3.06 -3.17 -5.35
N SER A 138 -3.78 -3.22 -4.22
CA SER A 138 -4.07 -4.47 -3.52
C SER A 138 -5.02 -5.38 -4.27
N PHE A 139 -5.02 -6.67 -3.90
CA PHE A 139 -5.84 -7.71 -4.55
C PHE A 139 -5.61 -7.77 -6.07
N ASN A 140 -4.35 -7.76 -6.48
CA ASN A 140 -3.97 -7.93 -7.89
C ASN A 140 -2.96 -9.07 -8.06
N ASP A 141 -2.69 -9.42 -9.32
CA ASP A 141 -1.70 -10.43 -9.70
C ASP A 141 -0.30 -9.80 -9.92
N VAL A 142 -0.04 -8.65 -9.29
CA VAL A 142 1.22 -7.90 -9.42
C VAL A 142 2.36 -8.65 -8.70
N ASP A 143 3.50 -8.78 -9.36
CA ASP A 143 4.62 -9.60 -8.91
C ASP A 143 5.97 -8.86 -8.88
N GLY A 144 7.00 -9.56 -8.39
CA GLY A 144 8.35 -9.03 -8.24
C GLY A 144 8.54 -8.12 -7.02
N PRO A 145 9.67 -7.41 -6.93
CA PRO A 145 9.98 -6.59 -5.76
C PRO A 145 9.22 -5.26 -5.73
N ILE A 146 8.93 -4.78 -4.52
CA ILE A 146 8.51 -3.38 -4.31
C ILE A 146 9.66 -2.47 -4.79
N PRO A 147 9.45 -1.61 -5.80
CA PRO A 147 10.53 -0.78 -6.31
C PRO A 147 10.93 0.34 -5.34
N LYS A 148 12.23 0.60 -5.26
CA LYS A 148 12.82 1.64 -4.39
C LYS A 148 12.30 3.05 -4.70
N PHE A 149 11.92 3.33 -5.94
CA PHE A 149 11.40 4.65 -6.33
C PHE A 149 10.07 4.99 -5.63
N ILE A 150 9.35 4.02 -5.04
CA ILE A 150 8.15 4.35 -4.26
C ILE A 150 8.52 5.33 -3.13
N GLY A 151 9.73 5.22 -2.56
CA GLY A 151 10.25 6.16 -1.56
C GLY A 151 10.45 7.60 -2.05
N SER A 152 10.38 7.89 -3.36
CA SER A 152 10.45 9.26 -3.89
C SER A 152 9.07 9.94 -3.98
N LEU A 153 7.98 9.23 -3.70
CA LEU A 153 6.61 9.77 -3.68
C LEU A 153 6.34 10.50 -2.36
N HIS A 154 7.08 11.57 -2.07
CA HIS A 154 7.10 12.23 -0.75
C HIS A 154 5.74 12.81 -0.27
N ASN A 155 4.74 12.86 -1.14
CA ASN A 155 3.37 13.28 -0.80
C ASN A 155 2.45 12.11 -0.42
N LEU A 156 2.90 10.86 -0.55
CA LEU A 156 2.09 9.68 -0.30
C LEU A 156 1.65 9.63 1.17
N ARG A 157 0.34 9.43 1.36
CA ARG A 157 -0.35 9.27 2.65
C ARG A 157 -0.91 7.87 2.82
N TYR A 158 -1.33 7.25 1.72
CA TYR A 158 -1.90 5.90 1.71
C TYR A 158 -1.18 5.04 0.67
N LEU A 159 -0.65 3.92 1.13
CA LEU A 159 -0.05 2.88 0.31
C LEU A 159 -0.60 1.51 0.72
N ASP A 160 -1.32 0.88 -0.20
CA ASP A 160 -1.82 -0.49 -0.03
C ASP A 160 -1.34 -1.35 -1.20
N LEU A 161 -0.49 -2.32 -0.88
CA LEU A 161 0.10 -3.31 -1.79
C LEU A 161 -0.30 -4.73 -1.37
N SER A 162 -1.25 -4.87 -0.46
CA SER A 162 -1.63 -6.14 0.15
C SER A 162 -2.25 -7.12 -0.84
N GLN A 163 -2.31 -8.40 -0.47
CA GLN A 163 -3.01 -9.45 -1.22
C GLN A 163 -2.56 -9.51 -2.68
N SER A 164 -1.25 -9.37 -2.89
CA SER A 164 -0.58 -9.38 -4.20
C SER A 164 0.69 -10.24 -4.12
N TYR A 165 1.27 -10.61 -5.25
CA TYR A 165 2.45 -11.51 -5.32
C TYR A 165 3.80 -10.78 -5.23
N PHE A 166 3.85 -9.66 -4.49
CA PHE A 166 5.11 -8.98 -4.23
C PHE A 166 6.08 -9.89 -3.49
N SER A 167 7.35 -9.88 -3.90
CA SER A 167 8.39 -10.76 -3.36
C SER A 167 9.70 -10.03 -3.07
N GLY A 168 10.62 -10.68 -2.36
CA GLY A 168 11.91 -10.08 -1.98
C GLY A 168 11.82 -9.18 -0.75
N ALA A 169 12.82 -8.35 -0.53
CA ALA A 169 12.90 -7.52 0.69
C ALA A 169 12.07 -6.24 0.57
N ILE A 170 11.44 -5.83 1.67
CA ILE A 170 10.81 -4.50 1.76
C ILE A 170 11.90 -3.42 1.65
N PRO A 171 11.82 -2.47 0.70
CA PRO A 171 12.85 -1.46 0.51
C PRO A 171 12.83 -0.43 1.66
N HIS A 172 13.99 -0.22 2.30
CA HIS A 172 14.15 0.77 3.36
C HIS A 172 13.86 2.21 2.89
N GLU A 173 13.89 2.45 1.58
CA GLU A 173 13.49 3.71 0.94
C GLU A 173 12.02 4.08 1.25
N LEU A 174 11.16 3.13 1.64
CA LEU A 174 9.81 3.47 2.14
C LEU A 174 9.86 4.41 3.35
N GLY A 175 10.93 4.38 4.16
CA GLY A 175 11.15 5.31 5.27
C GLY A 175 11.27 6.78 4.85
N ASN A 176 11.40 7.09 3.55
CA ASN A 176 11.39 8.47 3.05
C ASN A 176 9.97 9.06 2.97
N LEU A 177 8.93 8.24 3.13
CA LEU A 177 7.52 8.64 3.05
C LEU A 177 7.03 9.22 4.38
N THR A 178 7.63 10.31 4.83
CA THR A 178 7.37 10.92 6.15
C THR A 178 5.92 11.37 6.40
N LYS A 179 5.12 11.52 5.33
CA LYS A 179 3.68 11.85 5.37
C LYS A 179 2.77 10.62 5.32
N LEU A 180 3.32 9.41 5.23
CA LEU A 180 2.54 8.18 5.13
C LEU A 180 1.77 7.94 6.42
N GLU A 181 0.46 7.78 6.30
CA GLU A 181 -0.50 7.54 7.38
C GLU A 181 -0.92 6.07 7.39
N HIS A 182 -1.04 5.46 6.22
CA HIS A 182 -1.49 4.08 6.05
C HIS A 182 -0.51 3.29 5.17
N LEU A 183 0.01 2.20 5.72
CA LEU A 183 0.85 1.23 5.01
C LEU A 183 0.32 -0.19 5.21
N ASP A 184 -0.17 -0.80 4.14
CA ASP A 184 -0.60 -2.19 4.12
C ASP A 184 0.23 -2.98 3.09
N LEU A 185 0.98 -3.96 3.59
CA LEU A 185 1.81 -4.89 2.81
C LEU A 185 1.39 -6.35 3.07
N ALA A 186 0.19 -6.55 3.61
CA ALA A 186 -0.24 -7.84 4.12
C ALA A 186 -0.44 -8.89 3.04
N ASN A 187 -0.21 -10.16 3.39
CA ASN A 187 -0.48 -11.32 2.54
C ASN A 187 0.19 -11.23 1.16
N SER A 188 1.46 -10.83 1.17
CA SER A 188 2.37 -10.91 0.02
C SER A 188 3.56 -11.81 0.35
N ASP A 189 4.26 -12.31 -0.69
CA ASP A 189 5.46 -13.14 -0.58
C ASP A 189 6.72 -12.33 -0.18
N LEU A 190 6.52 -11.23 0.55
CA LEU A 190 7.56 -10.34 1.00
C LEU A 190 8.37 -10.96 2.13
N SER A 191 9.64 -10.57 2.16
CA SER A 191 10.54 -10.81 3.28
C SER A 191 10.83 -9.50 3.99
N GLY A 192 10.86 -9.53 5.32
CA GLY A 192 11.05 -8.34 6.16
C GLY A 192 12.44 -7.67 6.04
N GLY A 193 13.32 -8.16 5.17
CA GLY A 193 14.70 -7.69 5.06
C GLY A 193 15.52 -7.96 6.33
N GLU A 194 16.69 -7.31 6.44
CA GLU A 194 17.59 -7.49 7.59
C GLU A 194 17.13 -6.72 8.84
N ASN A 195 16.41 -5.60 8.69
CA ASN A 195 15.88 -4.78 9.80
C ASN A 195 14.77 -3.81 9.35
N PHE A 196 14.02 -3.24 10.31
CA PHE A 196 12.88 -2.32 10.07
C PHE A 196 13.13 -0.89 10.55
N LYS A 197 14.39 -0.45 10.66
CA LYS A 197 14.73 0.88 11.19
C LYS A 197 14.12 2.05 10.39
N TRP A 198 13.80 1.81 9.12
CA TRP A 198 13.14 2.80 8.27
C TRP A 198 11.73 3.17 8.77
N LEU A 199 11.07 2.30 9.55
CA LEU A 199 9.78 2.62 10.19
C LEU A 199 9.90 3.82 11.15
N TYR A 200 11.06 4.05 11.76
CA TYR A 200 11.28 5.18 12.66
C TYR A 200 11.11 6.54 11.99
N ASN A 201 11.26 6.59 10.66
CA ASN A 201 11.13 7.83 9.89
C ASN A 201 9.67 8.11 9.49
N LEU A 202 8.76 7.14 9.63
CA LEU A 202 7.35 7.28 9.26
C LEU A 202 6.55 7.95 10.39
N SER A 203 6.89 9.20 10.68
CA SER A 203 6.35 9.95 11.82
C SER A 203 4.83 10.20 11.78
N SER A 204 4.19 10.02 10.63
CA SER A 204 2.74 10.25 10.45
C SER A 204 1.93 8.95 10.43
N LEU A 205 2.57 7.79 10.58
CA LEU A 205 1.97 6.47 10.34
C LEU A 205 1.01 6.08 11.46
N THR A 206 -0.27 5.92 11.14
CA THR A 206 -1.30 5.51 12.09
C THR A 206 -1.80 4.09 11.86
N HIS A 207 -1.66 3.57 10.63
CA HIS A 207 -2.02 2.21 10.27
C HIS A 207 -0.84 1.48 9.64
N LEU A 208 -0.52 0.31 10.19
CA LEU A 208 0.52 -0.58 9.67
C LEU A 208 0.06 -2.04 9.68
N ASP A 209 -0.06 -2.64 8.49
CA ASP A 209 -0.28 -4.08 8.34
C ASP A 209 0.90 -4.75 7.61
N LEU A 210 1.54 -5.67 8.32
CA LEU A 210 2.66 -6.49 7.84
C LEU A 210 2.33 -7.99 7.96
N SER A 211 1.04 -8.33 8.03
CA SER A 211 0.57 -9.71 8.18
C SER A 211 0.95 -10.56 6.97
N GLY A 212 1.24 -11.84 7.18
CA GLY A 212 1.65 -12.76 6.12
C GLY A 212 3.09 -12.59 5.64
N ILE A 213 3.85 -11.59 6.10
CA ILE A 213 5.24 -11.37 5.70
C ILE A 213 6.18 -12.37 6.37
N SER A 214 7.18 -12.85 5.62
CA SER A 214 8.23 -13.73 6.15
C SER A 214 9.35 -12.92 6.79
N PHE A 215 9.61 -13.12 8.08
CA PHE A 215 10.68 -12.44 8.80
C PHE A 215 11.93 -13.32 8.86
N ALA A 216 13.07 -12.78 8.43
CA ALA A 216 14.33 -13.53 8.35
C ALA A 216 14.94 -13.83 9.73
N ALA A 217 14.69 -12.99 10.74
CA ALA A 217 15.21 -13.17 12.09
C ALA A 217 14.22 -12.66 13.16
N PRO A 218 14.12 -13.32 14.33
CA PRO A 218 13.30 -12.83 15.46
C PRO A 218 13.65 -11.40 15.91
N SER A 219 14.91 -10.96 15.77
CA SER A 219 15.36 -9.61 16.12
C SER A 219 14.63 -8.48 15.37
N THR A 220 14.07 -8.76 14.19
CA THR A 220 13.33 -7.78 13.38
C THR A 220 12.08 -7.22 14.08
N TRP A 221 11.49 -7.98 15.01
CA TRP A 221 10.37 -7.51 15.83
C TRP A 221 10.75 -6.38 16.78
N ALA A 222 12.01 -6.31 17.22
CA ALA A 222 12.45 -5.24 18.13
C ALA A 222 12.37 -3.87 17.44
N ASP A 223 12.67 -3.80 16.14
CA ASP A 223 12.58 -2.55 15.38
C ASP A 223 11.12 -2.12 15.17
N ILE A 224 10.23 -3.07 14.87
CA ILE A 224 8.78 -2.84 14.75
C ILE A 224 8.22 -2.37 16.09
N LEU A 225 8.54 -3.07 17.18
CA LEU A 225 8.09 -2.70 18.52
C LEU A 225 8.61 -1.32 18.95
N CYS A 226 9.85 -0.97 18.62
CA CYS A 226 10.39 0.33 18.96
C CYS A 226 9.89 1.47 18.07
N SER A 227 9.38 1.21 16.87
CA SER A 227 8.71 2.26 16.09
C SER A 227 7.39 2.67 16.74
N PHE A 228 6.70 1.74 17.41
CA PHE A 228 5.48 2.01 18.19
C PHE A 228 5.69 2.93 19.40
N ALA A 229 6.93 3.06 19.88
CA ALA A 229 7.24 4.01 20.95
C ALA A 229 7.34 5.45 20.44
N LEU A 230 7.44 5.65 19.12
CA LEU A 230 7.66 6.94 18.47
C LEU A 230 6.39 7.50 17.81
N VAL A 231 5.41 6.64 17.49
CA VAL A 231 4.19 7.02 16.79
C VAL A 231 2.97 6.38 17.47
N GLU A 232 1.87 7.12 17.57
CA GLU A 232 0.59 6.60 18.05
C GLU A 232 -0.14 5.92 16.88
N PHE A 233 -0.40 4.63 17.02
CA PHE A 233 -1.09 3.84 16.00
C PHE A 233 -2.57 3.68 16.37
N GLU A 234 -3.45 3.80 15.38
CA GLU A 234 -4.87 3.48 15.51
C GLU A 234 -5.10 1.98 15.30
N GLU A 235 -4.41 1.39 14.31
CA GLU A 235 -4.53 -0.03 13.99
C GLU A 235 -3.18 -0.61 13.55
N ILE A 236 -2.83 -1.77 14.12
CA ILE A 236 -1.65 -2.54 13.74
C ILE A 236 -2.09 -3.98 13.56
N SER A 237 -1.60 -4.62 12.51
CA SER A 237 -1.78 -6.04 12.27
C SER A 237 -0.45 -6.66 11.85
N VAL A 238 0.03 -7.61 12.64
CA VAL A 238 1.19 -8.43 12.27
C VAL A 238 0.88 -9.87 12.62
N VAL A 239 0.73 -10.71 11.60
CA VAL A 239 0.45 -12.15 11.71
C VAL A 239 1.50 -12.92 10.92
N THR A 240 2.22 -13.86 11.52
CA THR A 240 3.22 -14.67 10.80
C THR A 240 2.83 -16.15 10.77
N ASN A 241 3.25 -16.84 9.70
CA ASN A 241 2.94 -18.26 9.46
C ASN A 241 3.63 -19.23 10.45
N ALA A 242 4.49 -18.73 11.35
CA ALA A 242 5.19 -19.54 12.35
C ALA A 242 4.58 -19.33 13.75
N LYS A 243 3.60 -20.18 14.14
CA LYS A 243 3.07 -20.31 15.51
C LYS A 243 2.81 -18.97 16.25
N VAL A 244 2.12 -18.06 15.56
CA VAL A 244 1.20 -17.02 16.04
C VAL A 244 1.63 -16.15 17.23
N GLN A 245 1.89 -14.86 16.98
CA GLN A 245 1.68 -13.76 17.97
C GLN A 245 1.18 -12.49 17.24
N TYR A 246 0.17 -11.82 17.82
CA TYR A 246 -0.54 -10.65 17.27
C TYR A 246 -0.29 -9.40 18.12
N LEU A 247 -0.44 -8.20 17.55
CA LEU A 247 -0.67 -6.96 18.32
C LEU A 247 -1.89 -6.25 17.73
N PHE A 248 -2.95 -6.07 18.52
CA PHE A 248 -4.17 -5.33 18.15
C PHE A 248 -4.30 -4.10 19.05
N MET A 249 -4.66 -2.94 18.49
CA MET A 249 -4.99 -1.75 19.28
C MET A 249 -6.50 -1.53 19.47
N ASP A 250 -7.40 -2.16 18.68
CA ASP A 250 -8.85 -1.97 18.81
C ASP A 250 -9.73 -3.25 18.59
N GLY A 251 -9.52 -4.24 19.45
CA GLY A 251 -10.63 -5.05 19.99
C GLY A 251 -11.33 -6.13 19.15
N HIS A 252 -11.04 -6.33 17.86
CA HIS A 252 -11.68 -7.40 17.06
C HIS A 252 -10.74 -8.55 16.70
N VAL A 253 -10.90 -9.68 17.41
CA VAL A 253 -10.13 -10.91 17.24
C VAL A 253 -10.75 -11.78 16.14
N LEU A 254 -10.05 -11.95 15.02
CA LEU A 254 -10.30 -13.05 14.08
C LEU A 254 -9.29 -14.18 14.36
N SER A 255 -9.66 -14.99 15.36
CA SER A 255 -9.12 -16.31 15.77
C SER A 255 -7.86 -16.39 16.68
N ASN A 256 -8.07 -17.06 17.83
CA ASN A 256 -7.19 -17.92 18.64
C ASN A 256 -5.79 -17.48 19.14
N ALA A 257 -5.43 -16.20 19.22
CA ALA A 257 -4.37 -15.78 20.13
C ALA A 257 -4.80 -14.79 21.20
N LYS A 258 -4.00 -14.77 22.27
CA LYS A 258 -4.16 -13.84 23.38
C LYS A 258 -3.63 -12.46 22.98
N PRO A 259 -4.39 -11.38 23.18
CA PRO A 259 -3.92 -10.03 22.92
C PRO A 259 -2.69 -9.70 23.78
N VAL A 260 -1.78 -8.89 23.25
CA VAL A 260 -0.74 -8.23 24.05
C VAL A 260 -1.46 -7.28 25.01
N SER A 261 -1.23 -7.45 26.32
CA SER A 261 -1.90 -6.60 27.32
C SER A 261 -1.42 -5.16 27.19
N HIS A 262 -2.32 -4.21 27.49
CA HIS A 262 -2.01 -2.78 27.53
C HIS A 262 -0.81 -2.47 28.45
N GLU A 263 -0.59 -3.28 29.48
CA GLU A 263 0.57 -3.19 30.37
C GLU A 263 1.87 -3.61 29.69
N LEU A 264 1.89 -4.72 28.94
CA LEU A 264 3.07 -5.16 28.18
C LEU A 264 3.44 -4.15 27.08
N TYR A 265 2.45 -3.53 26.43
CA TYR A 265 2.69 -2.43 25.50
C TYR A 265 3.36 -1.23 26.20
N LYS A 266 2.88 -0.84 27.38
CA LYS A 266 3.45 0.26 28.16
C LYS A 266 4.90 -0.03 28.58
N GLU A 267 5.20 -1.26 28.99
CA GLU A 267 6.56 -1.69 29.34
C GLU A 267 7.51 -1.66 28.13
N ILE A 268 7.08 -2.15 26.97
CA ILE A 268 7.86 -2.09 25.72
C ILE A 268 8.10 -0.64 25.32
N LYS A 269 7.07 0.22 25.40
CA LYS A 269 7.18 1.65 25.11
C LYS A 269 8.18 2.34 26.04
N GLU A 270 8.12 2.09 27.34
CA GLU A 270 9.10 2.62 28.31
C GLU A 270 10.52 2.11 28.05
N LEU A 271 10.67 0.82 27.68
CA LEU A 271 11.96 0.22 27.32
C LEU A 271 12.57 0.89 26.09
N CYS A 272 11.81 1.06 25.01
CA CYS A 272 12.28 1.72 23.78
C CYS A 272 12.58 3.22 24.00
N LEU A 273 11.76 3.93 24.80
CA LEU A 273 12.03 5.32 25.19
C LEU A 273 13.30 5.45 26.07
N SER A 274 13.58 4.46 26.90
CA SER A 274 14.79 4.36 27.72
C SER A 274 16.04 4.06 26.87
N LEU A 275 15.93 3.13 25.90
CA LEU A 275 16.96 2.81 24.92
C LEU A 275 17.36 4.05 24.09
N ARG A 276 16.41 4.93 23.77
CA ARG A 276 16.66 6.20 23.06
C ARG A 276 17.46 7.22 23.89
N LYS A 277 17.27 7.26 25.21
CA LYS A 277 17.90 8.26 26.09
C LYS A 277 19.34 7.92 26.48
N ASN A 278 19.78 6.68 26.30
CA ASN A 278 21.00 6.18 26.93
C ASN A 278 21.63 5.01 26.12
N SER A 279 22.15 5.31 24.92
CA SER A 279 22.84 4.30 24.11
C SER A 279 24.14 3.77 24.76
N GLU A 280 24.86 4.59 25.55
CA GLU A 280 26.09 4.17 26.25
C GLU A 280 25.87 3.58 27.66
N TYR A 281 24.80 3.98 28.35
CA TYR A 281 24.56 3.57 29.74
C TYR A 281 23.97 2.15 29.86
N LEU A 282 23.29 1.66 28.82
CA LEU A 282 22.61 0.36 28.86
C LEU A 282 23.51 -0.82 28.43
N ILE A 283 24.51 -0.58 27.57
CA ILE A 283 25.55 -1.56 27.22
C ILE A 283 26.30 -2.04 28.48
N ASN A 284 26.49 -1.14 29.46
CA ASN A 284 27.16 -1.46 30.72
C ASN A 284 26.23 -1.99 31.83
N LYS A 285 24.90 -1.80 31.72
CA LYS A 285 23.96 -2.12 32.81
C LYS A 285 23.21 -3.44 32.65
N PHE A 286 23.00 -3.92 31.42
CA PHE A 286 22.21 -5.12 31.16
C PHE A 286 23.02 -6.38 30.88
N MET A 287 24.33 -6.37 31.15
CA MET A 287 25.12 -7.59 31.02
C MET A 287 24.73 -8.67 32.05
N TRP A 288 24.11 -8.35 33.20
CA TRP A 288 23.68 -9.38 34.16
C TRP A 288 22.55 -8.88 35.06
N ARG A 289 21.33 -9.43 34.92
CA ARG A 289 20.49 -9.96 36.03
C ARG A 289 19.12 -10.49 35.57
N PRO A 290 18.56 -11.50 36.28
CA PRO A 290 17.52 -12.39 35.75
C PRO A 290 16.10 -11.90 36.05
N LEU A 291 15.26 -11.85 35.02
CA LEU A 291 13.80 -11.68 35.13
C LEU A 291 13.15 -13.02 35.49
N GLU A 292 13.15 -13.34 36.78
CA GLU A 292 12.39 -14.46 37.33
C GLU A 292 10.92 -14.05 37.48
N ASN A 293 10.12 -14.36 36.45
CA ASN A 293 8.72 -14.84 36.53
C ASN A 293 7.96 -14.81 35.18
N PHE A 294 8.63 -14.51 34.06
CA PHE A 294 8.11 -14.64 32.68
C PHE A 294 8.74 -15.81 31.89
N ARG A 295 9.10 -16.89 32.59
CA ARG A 295 10.17 -17.83 32.18
C ARG A 295 9.90 -18.85 31.04
N PRO A 296 8.70 -19.32 30.67
CA PRO A 296 8.63 -20.45 29.72
C PRO A 296 8.66 -20.09 28.22
N GLN A 297 8.26 -18.88 27.81
CA GLN A 297 8.14 -18.53 26.37
C GLN A 297 9.27 -17.61 25.88
N LEU A 298 9.88 -16.82 26.77
CA LEU A 298 11.07 -16.04 26.44
C LEU A 298 12.34 -16.90 26.30
N HIS A 299 12.34 -18.10 26.89
CA HIS A 299 13.47 -19.04 26.81
C HIS A 299 13.71 -19.57 25.39
N PHE A 300 12.68 -19.61 24.53
CA PHE A 300 12.87 -19.98 23.12
C PHE A 300 13.62 -18.89 22.34
N TRP A 301 13.33 -17.62 22.63
CA TRP A 301 13.96 -16.47 21.98
C TRP A 301 15.40 -16.22 22.42
N ILE A 302 15.73 -16.46 23.70
CA ILE A 302 17.10 -16.26 24.21
C ILE A 302 18.04 -17.40 23.77
N HIS A 303 17.52 -18.61 23.51
CA HIS A 303 18.36 -19.75 23.13
C HIS A 303 18.88 -19.67 21.68
N GLU A 304 18.10 -19.11 20.74
CA GLU A 304 18.57 -18.92 19.36
C GLU A 304 19.55 -17.76 19.21
N CYS A 305 19.40 -16.68 19.99
CA CYS A 305 20.40 -15.60 20.02
C CYS A 305 21.75 -16.03 20.60
N LYS A 306 21.83 -17.15 21.33
CA LYS A 306 23.09 -17.75 21.79
C LYS A 306 23.74 -18.70 20.79
N ALA A 307 23.07 -19.06 19.69
CA ALA A 307 23.59 -20.02 18.72
C ALA A 307 24.39 -19.38 17.55
N ILE A 308 24.47 -18.04 17.48
CA ILE A 308 25.08 -17.29 16.37
C ILE A 308 26.39 -16.58 16.79
N GLY A 309 27.05 -17.01 17.86
CA GLY A 309 28.32 -16.42 18.29
C GLY A 309 29.24 -17.39 19.03
N GLU A 310 30.13 -18.04 18.25
CA GLU A 310 31.34 -18.79 18.62
C GLU A 310 31.11 -20.10 19.43
N PHE A 311 31.37 -21.30 18.91
CA PHE A 311 32.41 -21.79 17.98
C PHE A 311 31.90 -22.20 16.60
#